data_AF-A0A520W138-F1
#
_entry.id   AF-A0A520W138-F1
#
_cell.length_a   1.000
_cell.length_b   1.000
_cell.length_c   1.000
_cell.angle_alpha   90.00
_cell.angle_beta   90.00
_cell.angle_gamma   90.00
#
_symmetry.space_group_name_H-M   'P 1'
#
loop_
_entity.id
_entity.type
_entity.pdbx_description
1 polymer ?
#
loop_
_entity_poly.entity_id
_entity_poly.type
_entity_poly.pdbx_seq_one_letter_code
_entity_poly.pdbx_strand_id
1 'polypeptide(L)'
;MVNIGGTNTGNERRGLSFLVFVGIIGFSIARAIATFFTNYLWFDSVDLNAVWIKILLTKSILVAATSLLAFAFIFVNLRLAVRATPVMDIFESFESQDPLTRFREFFNERFLKYRLWGAIGLSLFLGAGASQLWEQVLLFLNQKSFGVADPVFQYDVSSYVFGLPLYRLFVSWGFQLVIFTSFIIILFFIATGALQLRQGRLPEVSSGAKAHLSVLLAFVAVLKALAYRLDSMELLYSPRGKVFGASYTDVVAHLPALNLLILISLFGAILLLVNIKRRGWLLPATAISLWLAVSIIVG
;
A
#
# COMPACT_ATOMS: atom_id res chain seq x y z
N MET A 1 0.07 -61.38 18.53
CA MET A 1 -0.11 -60.22 17.63
C MET A 1 -0.67 -59.08 18.47
N VAL A 2 0.15 -58.11 18.85
CA VAL A 2 -0.28 -56.97 19.68
C VAL A 2 -0.67 -55.83 18.75
N ASN A 3 -1.97 -55.51 18.73
CA ASN A 3 -2.52 -54.38 17.99
C ASN A 3 -2.24 -53.11 18.81
N ILE A 4 -1.28 -52.31 18.37
CA ILE A 4 -0.96 -51.02 18.98
C ILE A 4 -1.86 -49.99 18.30
N GLY A 5 -2.94 -49.60 19.00
CA GLY A 5 -3.89 -48.61 18.53
C GLY A 5 -3.21 -47.31 18.12
N GLY A 6 -3.36 -46.94 16.85
CA GLY A 6 -2.99 -45.61 16.36
C GLY A 6 -3.85 -44.57 17.06
N THR A 7 -3.26 -43.85 18.02
CA THR A 7 -3.93 -42.75 18.71
C THR A 7 -4.21 -41.61 17.75
N ASN A 8 -5.41 -41.06 17.85
CA ASN A 8 -6.02 -40.05 16.99
C ASN A 8 -5.39 -38.64 17.17
N THR A 9 -4.07 -38.56 17.24
CA THR A 9 -3.30 -37.37 17.65
C THR A 9 -3.47 -36.15 16.73
N GLY A 10 -3.86 -36.37 15.46
CA GLY A 10 -4.12 -35.28 14.50
C GLY A 10 -5.39 -34.50 14.77
N ASN A 11 -6.44 -35.15 15.30
CA ASN A 11 -7.73 -34.49 15.54
C ASN A 11 -7.74 -33.73 16.88
N GLU A 12 -7.07 -34.27 17.90
CA GLU A 12 -6.88 -33.62 19.20
C GLU A 12 -6.03 -32.34 19.08
N ARG A 13 -4.94 -32.38 18.30
CA ARG A 13 -4.11 -31.19 18.03
C ARG A 13 -4.87 -30.09 17.28
N ARG A 14 -5.76 -30.46 16.35
CA ARG A 14 -6.64 -29.51 15.64
C ARG A 14 -7.70 -28.92 16.57
N GLY A 15 -8.29 -29.73 17.45
CA GLY A 15 -9.25 -29.28 18.47
C GLY A 15 -8.63 -28.32 19.49
N LEU A 16 -7.43 -28.65 20.00
CA LEU A 16 -6.72 -27.79 20.94
C LEU A 16 -6.27 -26.48 20.28
N SER A 17 -5.77 -26.52 19.04
CA SER A 17 -5.42 -25.31 18.28
C SER A 17 -6.63 -24.41 18.02
N PHE A 18 -7.80 -24.98 17.73
CA PHE A 18 -9.04 -24.23 17.56
C PHE A 18 -9.51 -23.58 18.87
N LEU A 19 -9.47 -24.31 19.99
CA LEU A 19 -9.81 -23.76 21.30
C LEU A 19 -8.87 -22.63 21.70
N VAL A 20 -7.56 -22.77 21.45
CA VAL A 20 -6.57 -21.71 21.68
C VAL A 20 -6.88 -20.50 20.80
N PHE A 21 -7.17 -20.70 19.52
CA PHE A 21 -7.53 -19.62 18.60
C PHE A 21 -8.78 -18.86 19.05
N VAL A 22 -9.84 -19.58 19.41
CA VAL A 22 -11.07 -18.98 19.95
C VAL A 22 -10.80 -18.26 21.27
N GLY A 23 -9.96 -18.83 22.14
CA GLY A 23 -9.53 -18.19 23.38
C GLY A 23 -8.79 -16.86 23.15
N ILE A 24 -7.86 -16.83 22.19
CA ILE A 24 -7.11 -15.61 21.83
C ILE A 24 -8.04 -14.53 21.27
N ILE A 25 -8.96 -14.91 20.36
CA ILE A 25 -9.95 -13.97 19.81
C ILE A 25 -10.87 -13.45 20.89
N GLY A 26 -11.42 -14.35 21.72
CA GLY A 26 -12.31 -13.99 22.83
C GLY A 26 -11.64 -13.04 23.81
N PHE A 27 -10.41 -13.33 24.23
CA PHE A 27 -9.62 -12.45 25.08
C PHE A 27 -9.34 -11.09 24.43
N SER A 28 -9.01 -11.07 23.14
CA SER A 28 -8.76 -9.82 22.40
C SER A 28 -10.00 -8.94 22.31
N ILE A 29 -11.17 -9.54 22.07
CA ILE A 29 -12.47 -8.85 22.06
C ILE A 29 -12.82 -8.33 23.46
N ALA A 30 -12.67 -9.17 24.49
CA ALA A 30 -12.93 -8.76 25.87
C ALA A 30 -12.05 -7.58 26.29
N ARG A 31 -10.75 -7.62 25.95
CA ARG A 31 -9.82 -6.52 26.17
C ARG A 31 -10.24 -5.25 25.43
N ALA A 32 -10.68 -5.36 24.17
CA ALA A 32 -11.15 -4.22 23.39
C ALA A 32 -12.40 -3.57 24.01
N ILE A 33 -13.38 -4.39 24.43
CA ILE A 33 -14.60 -3.92 25.10
C ILE A 33 -14.27 -3.26 26.44
N ALA A 34 -13.43 -3.89 27.26
CA ALA A 34 -12.99 -3.33 28.54
C ALA A 34 -12.31 -1.98 28.33
N THR A 35 -11.35 -1.89 27.39
CA THR A 35 -10.65 -0.63 27.07
C THR A 35 -11.63 0.44 26.57
N PHE A 36 -12.60 0.08 25.73
CA PHE A 36 -13.61 1.01 25.23
C PHE A 36 -14.46 1.57 26.37
N PHE A 37 -14.99 0.69 27.23
CA PHE A 37 -15.86 1.09 28.33
C PHE A 37 -15.12 1.88 29.41
N THR A 38 -13.90 1.47 29.75
CA THR A 38 -13.04 2.21 30.70
C THR A 38 -12.73 3.61 30.18
N ASN A 39 -12.39 3.77 28.90
CA ASN A 39 -12.17 5.10 28.32
C ASN A 39 -13.44 5.94 28.33
N TYR A 40 -14.58 5.37 27.95
CA TYR A 40 -15.87 6.06 28.01
C TYR A 40 -16.16 6.57 29.42
N LEU A 41 -16.08 5.70 30.44
CA LEU A 41 -16.31 6.08 31.84
C LEU A 41 -15.31 7.14 32.33
N TRP A 42 -14.05 7.07 31.90
CA TRP A 42 -13.05 8.06 32.25
C TRP A 42 -13.41 9.45 31.69
N PHE A 43 -13.73 9.55 30.40
CA PHE A 43 -14.15 10.83 29.79
C PHE A 43 -15.45 11.37 30.39
N ASP A 44 -16.38 10.48 30.76
CA ASP A 44 -17.64 10.86 31.42
C ASP A 44 -17.37 11.43 32.82
N SER A 45 -16.45 10.83 33.59
CA SER A 45 -16.10 11.27 34.94
C SER A 45 -15.48 12.67 35.04
N VAL A 46 -15.04 13.24 33.93
CA VAL A 46 -14.44 14.58 33.84
C VAL A 46 -15.26 15.53 32.94
N ASP A 47 -16.52 15.20 32.64
CA ASP A 47 -17.43 15.98 31.79
C ASP A 47 -16.91 16.24 30.36
N LEU A 48 -16.04 15.36 29.83
CA LEU A 48 -15.44 15.45 28.49
C LEU A 48 -16.02 14.42 27.51
N ASN A 49 -17.27 14.00 27.71
CA ASN A 49 -17.97 13.05 26.83
C ASN A 49 -17.96 13.48 25.34
N ALA A 50 -18.13 14.78 25.08
CA ALA A 50 -18.08 15.33 23.73
C ALA A 50 -16.72 15.10 23.03
N VAL A 51 -15.62 15.14 23.78
CA VAL A 51 -14.26 14.86 23.26
C VAL A 51 -14.15 13.38 22.88
N TRP A 52 -14.64 12.48 23.74
CA TRP A 52 -14.66 11.04 23.45
C TRP A 52 -15.41 10.72 22.15
N ILE A 53 -16.63 11.28 21.99
CA ILE A 53 -17.42 11.11 20.77
C ILE A 53 -16.68 11.69 19.55
N LYS A 54 -16.02 12.84 19.69
CA LYS A 54 -15.22 13.43 18.61
C LYS A 54 -14.07 12.51 18.19
N ILE A 55 -13.35 11.92 19.14
CA ILE A 55 -12.26 10.96 18.88
C ILE A 55 -12.82 9.74 18.15
N LEU A 56 -13.91 9.15 18.66
CA LEU A 56 -14.53 7.94 18.10
C LEU A 56 -15.06 8.16 16.68
N LEU A 57 -15.73 9.29 16.44
CA LEU A 57 -16.23 9.66 15.12
C LEU A 57 -15.07 9.89 14.15
N THR A 58 -14.03 10.60 14.57
CA THR A 58 -12.86 10.86 13.71
C THR A 58 -12.19 9.56 13.32
N LYS A 59 -11.95 8.65 14.28
CA LYS A 59 -11.39 7.31 14.02
C LYS A 59 -12.25 6.53 13.03
N SER A 60 -13.56 6.48 13.27
CA SER A 60 -14.51 5.74 12.44
C SER A 60 -14.60 6.29 11.01
N ILE A 61 -14.69 7.61 10.86
CA ILE A 61 -14.71 8.29 9.54
C ILE A 61 -13.41 8.01 8.79
N LEU A 62 -12.27 8.08 9.47
CA LEU A 62 -10.96 7.89 8.86
C LEU A 62 -10.76 6.44 8.38
N VAL A 63 -11.16 5.45 9.19
CA VAL A 63 -11.18 4.05 8.76
C VAL A 63 -12.14 3.84 7.60
N ALA A 64 -13.35 4.39 7.64
CA ALA A 64 -14.32 4.26 6.56
C ALA A 64 -13.82 4.88 5.25
N ALA A 65 -13.29 6.11 5.30
CA ALA A 65 -12.80 6.82 4.12
C ALA A 65 -11.59 6.14 3.49
N THR A 66 -10.60 5.74 4.29
CA THR A 66 -9.40 5.05 3.79
C THR A 66 -9.72 3.63 3.29
N SER A 67 -10.61 2.90 3.98
CA SER A 67 -11.08 1.58 3.51
C SER A 67 -11.85 1.72 2.20
N LEU A 68 -12.69 2.74 2.05
CA LEU A 68 -13.44 2.96 0.80
C LEU A 68 -12.50 3.29 -0.37
N LEU A 69 -11.51 4.15 -0.15
CA LEU A 69 -10.49 4.47 -1.15
C LEU A 69 -9.69 3.23 -1.53
N ALA A 70 -9.20 2.48 -0.54
CA ALA A 70 -8.48 1.22 -0.76
C ALA A 70 -9.34 0.20 -1.51
N PHE A 71 -10.62 0.07 -1.14
CA PHE A 71 -11.58 -0.81 -1.81
C PHE A 71 -11.74 -0.43 -3.28
N ALA A 72 -12.00 0.85 -3.57
CA ALA A 72 -12.16 1.32 -4.94
C ALA A 72 -10.89 1.05 -5.76
N PHE A 73 -9.71 1.35 -5.22
CA PHE A 73 -8.44 1.12 -5.89
C PHE A 73 -8.18 -0.37 -6.15
N ILE A 74 -8.29 -1.22 -5.13
CA ILE A 74 -8.05 -2.67 -5.22
C ILE A 74 -9.07 -3.31 -6.15
N PHE A 75 -10.36 -3.02 -5.98
CA PHE A 75 -11.43 -3.61 -6.77
C PHE A 75 -11.32 -3.25 -8.25
N VAL A 76 -11.02 -1.98 -8.57
CA VAL A 76 -10.77 -1.54 -9.96
C VAL A 76 -9.56 -2.29 -10.53
N ASN A 77 -8.45 -2.39 -9.80
CA ASN A 77 -7.29 -3.14 -10.26
C ASN A 77 -7.58 -4.62 -10.48
N LEU A 78 -8.30 -5.29 -9.57
CA LEU A 78 -8.68 -6.70 -9.75
C LEU A 78 -9.68 -6.89 -10.90
N ARG A 79 -10.53 -5.91 -11.19
CA ARG A 79 -11.42 -5.92 -12.35
C ARG A 79 -10.63 -5.75 -13.66
N LEU A 80 -9.66 -4.84 -13.67
CA LEU A 80 -8.79 -4.60 -14.83
C LEU A 80 -7.86 -5.79 -15.09
N ALA A 81 -7.33 -6.43 -14.05
CA ALA A 81 -6.48 -7.61 -14.20
C ALA A 81 -7.20 -8.76 -14.91
N VAL A 82 -8.46 -9.03 -14.56
CA VAL A 82 -9.28 -10.05 -15.24
C VAL A 82 -9.49 -9.71 -16.72
N ARG A 83 -9.62 -8.42 -17.07
CA ARG A 83 -9.71 -7.99 -18.48
C ARG A 83 -8.35 -8.03 -19.20
N ALA A 84 -7.26 -7.85 -18.45
CA ALA A 84 -5.89 -7.85 -18.96
C ALA A 84 -5.35 -9.28 -19.20
N THR A 85 -6.01 -10.30 -18.67
CA THR A 85 -5.89 -11.70 -19.08
C THR A 85 -6.80 -11.96 -20.29
N PRO A 86 -6.28 -11.95 -21.54
CA PRO A 86 -7.04 -12.52 -22.65
C PRO A 86 -7.31 -13.99 -22.37
N VAL A 87 -8.55 -14.41 -22.56
CA VAL A 87 -8.93 -15.83 -22.67
C VAL A 87 -8.15 -16.36 -23.87
N MET A 88 -7.23 -17.31 -23.63
CA MET A 88 -6.56 -18.21 -24.59
C MET A 88 -6.34 -17.67 -26.02
N ASP A 89 -5.09 -17.33 -26.39
CA ASP A 89 -4.65 -17.46 -27.80
C ASP A 89 -3.15 -17.27 -28.12
N ILE A 90 -2.21 -17.59 -27.20
CA ILE A 90 -0.77 -17.55 -27.55
C ILE A 90 -0.03 -18.86 -27.24
N PHE A 91 -0.66 -19.81 -26.54
CA PHE A 91 -0.01 -21.09 -26.21
C PHE A 91 -0.80 -22.33 -26.66
N GLU A 92 -1.94 -22.17 -27.34
CA GLU A 92 -2.48 -23.25 -28.17
C GLU A 92 -1.59 -23.41 -29.40
N SER A 93 -0.53 -24.19 -29.29
CA SER A 93 -0.03 -24.94 -30.44
C SER A 93 0.71 -26.22 -30.08
N PHE A 94 1.10 -26.48 -28.82
CA PHE A 94 1.74 -27.75 -28.49
C PHE A 94 1.37 -28.21 -27.06
N GLU A 95 0.77 -29.41 -26.97
CA GLU A 95 0.46 -30.20 -25.76
C GLU A 95 -0.88 -29.98 -25.03
N SER A 96 -1.90 -30.65 -25.57
CA SER A 96 -3.27 -30.82 -25.09
C SER A 96 -3.43 -31.67 -23.81
N GLN A 97 -2.48 -31.67 -22.86
CA GLN A 97 -2.59 -32.38 -21.58
C GLN A 97 -1.87 -31.69 -20.41
N ASP A 98 -1.84 -30.35 -20.36
CA ASP A 98 -1.23 -29.66 -19.22
C ASP A 98 -2.18 -29.67 -17.99
N PRO A 99 -1.85 -30.37 -16.87
CA PRO A 99 -2.66 -30.37 -15.65
C PRO A 99 -2.89 -28.97 -15.05
N LEU A 100 -2.13 -27.97 -15.49
CA LEU A 100 -2.28 -26.57 -15.09
C LEU A 100 -3.54 -25.90 -15.67
N THR A 101 -4.11 -26.39 -16.77
CA THR A 101 -5.33 -25.84 -17.38
C THR A 101 -6.53 -25.93 -16.42
N ARG A 102 -6.76 -27.13 -15.85
CA ARG A 102 -7.81 -27.36 -14.85
C ARG A 102 -7.61 -26.53 -13.57
N PHE A 103 -6.35 -26.31 -13.15
CA PHE A 103 -6.04 -25.44 -12.02
C PHE A 103 -6.39 -23.97 -12.31
N ARG A 104 -6.10 -23.48 -13.53
CA ARG A 104 -6.40 -22.09 -13.95
C ARG A 104 -7.90 -21.83 -14.05
N GLU A 105 -8.67 -22.74 -14.63
CA GLU A 105 -10.14 -22.62 -14.73
C GLU A 105 -10.78 -22.57 -13.34
N PHE A 106 -10.39 -23.50 -12.46
CA PHE A 106 -10.83 -23.53 -11.07
C PHE A 106 -10.50 -22.25 -10.30
N PHE A 107 -9.28 -21.73 -10.48
CA PHE A 107 -8.86 -20.49 -9.84
C PHE A 107 -9.67 -19.31 -10.36
N ASN A 108 -9.91 -19.19 -11.66
CA ASN A 108 -10.66 -18.09 -12.26
C ASN A 108 -12.11 -18.02 -11.76
N GLU A 109 -12.83 -19.13 -11.74
CA GLU A 109 -14.24 -19.13 -11.28
C GLU A 109 -14.36 -18.72 -9.80
N ARG A 110 -13.53 -19.33 -8.94
CA ARG A 110 -13.53 -19.02 -7.51
C ARG A 110 -13.04 -17.60 -7.25
N PHE A 111 -12.00 -17.17 -7.93
CA PHE A 111 -11.49 -15.82 -7.82
C PHE A 111 -12.56 -14.80 -8.18
N LEU A 112 -13.28 -14.98 -9.30
CA LEU A 112 -14.37 -14.08 -9.67
C LEU A 112 -15.49 -14.03 -8.62
N LYS A 113 -15.84 -15.19 -8.04
CA LYS A 113 -16.86 -15.29 -6.98
C LYS A 113 -16.44 -14.60 -5.68
N TYR A 114 -15.18 -14.77 -5.25
CA TYR A 114 -14.69 -14.28 -3.96
C TYR A 114 -13.94 -12.94 -4.04
N ARG A 115 -13.67 -12.41 -5.24
CA ARG A 115 -12.93 -11.15 -5.43
C ARG A 115 -13.55 -9.97 -4.68
N LEU A 116 -14.88 -9.87 -4.65
CA LEU A 116 -15.56 -8.78 -3.94
C LEU A 116 -15.27 -8.85 -2.43
N TRP A 117 -15.48 -10.03 -1.84
CA TRP A 117 -15.24 -10.27 -0.41
C TRP A 117 -13.75 -10.14 -0.05
N GLY A 118 -12.86 -10.62 -0.91
CA GLY A 118 -11.41 -10.44 -0.76
C GLY A 118 -11.01 -8.97 -0.81
N ALA A 119 -11.56 -8.19 -1.74
CA ALA A 119 -11.31 -6.75 -1.83
C ALA A 119 -11.81 -6.01 -0.58
N ILE A 120 -13.02 -6.33 -0.09
CA ILE A 120 -13.57 -5.75 1.15
C ILE A 120 -12.67 -6.07 2.36
N GLY A 121 -12.30 -7.34 2.53
CA GLY A 121 -11.46 -7.76 3.65
C GLY A 121 -10.09 -7.08 3.64
N LEU A 122 -9.44 -7.04 2.49
CA LEU A 122 -8.14 -6.38 2.32
C LEU A 122 -8.22 -4.86 2.49
N SER A 123 -9.28 -4.22 1.97
CA SER A 123 -9.45 -2.78 2.12
C SER A 123 -9.73 -2.37 3.56
N LEU A 124 -10.50 -3.15 4.31
CA LEU A 124 -10.72 -2.93 5.73
C LEU A 124 -9.43 -3.13 6.53
N PHE A 125 -8.63 -4.15 6.20
CA PHE A 125 -7.34 -4.36 6.84
C PHE A 125 -6.38 -3.18 6.61
N LEU A 126 -6.25 -2.70 5.37
CA LEU A 126 -5.40 -1.55 5.04
C LEU A 126 -5.94 -0.23 5.60
N GLY A 127 -7.26 -0.06 5.69
CA GLY A 127 -7.89 1.14 6.23
C GLY A 127 -7.94 1.19 7.76
N ALA A 128 -7.93 0.04 8.45
CA ALA A 128 -8.00 -0.03 9.91
C ALA A 128 -6.86 0.73 10.61
N GLY A 129 -5.65 0.68 10.04
CA GLY A 129 -4.48 1.40 10.56
C GLY A 129 -4.67 2.92 10.57
N ALA A 130 -5.54 3.47 9.72
CA ALA A 130 -5.80 4.90 9.65
C ALA A 130 -6.42 5.44 10.94
N SER A 131 -7.10 4.60 11.75
CA SER A 131 -7.63 5.00 13.06
C SER A 131 -6.57 5.57 14.02
N GLN A 132 -5.30 5.21 13.84
CA GLN A 132 -4.20 5.73 14.66
C GLN A 132 -3.88 7.20 14.34
N LEU A 133 -4.28 7.67 13.15
CA LEU A 133 -3.93 9.01 12.65
C LEU A 133 -4.94 10.09 13.04
N TRP A 134 -5.90 9.75 13.91
CA TRP A 134 -6.99 10.65 14.31
C TRP A 134 -6.48 11.96 14.91
N GLU A 135 -5.38 11.92 15.67
CA GLU A 135 -4.80 13.09 16.30
C GLU A 135 -4.16 14.01 15.25
N GLN A 136 -3.36 13.47 14.33
CA GLN A 136 -2.74 14.24 13.25
C GLN A 136 -3.80 14.86 12.34
N VAL A 137 -4.88 14.13 12.05
CA VAL A 137 -6.01 14.65 11.27
C VAL A 137 -6.73 15.77 12.01
N LEU A 138 -7.01 15.64 13.31
CA LEU A 138 -7.65 16.72 14.07
C LEU A 138 -6.75 17.95 14.17
N LEU A 139 -5.44 17.77 14.39
CA LEU A 139 -4.47 18.86 14.41
C LEU A 139 -4.43 19.60 13.06
N PHE A 140 -4.43 18.86 11.95
CA PHE A 140 -4.47 19.45 10.61
C PHE A 140 -5.79 20.19 10.33
N LEU A 141 -6.94 19.60 10.66
CA LEU A 141 -8.25 20.22 10.43
C LEU A 141 -8.48 21.46 11.29
N ASN A 142 -7.86 21.51 12.48
CA ASN A 142 -7.96 22.64 13.41
C ASN A 142 -6.67 23.48 13.43
N GLN A 143 -5.84 23.38 12.40
CA GLN A 143 -4.55 24.08 12.35
C GLN A 143 -4.73 25.60 12.44
N LYS A 144 -3.77 26.25 13.10
CA LYS A 144 -3.68 27.71 13.19
C LYS A 144 -2.34 28.16 12.61
N SER A 145 -2.36 29.28 11.89
CA SER A 145 -1.14 29.92 11.38
C SER A 145 -0.30 30.43 12.55
N PHE A 146 1.01 30.26 12.42
CA PHE A 146 1.97 30.83 13.36
C PHE A 146 2.32 32.29 13.02
N GLY A 147 1.98 32.74 11.81
CA GLY A 147 2.31 34.08 11.33
C GLY A 147 3.79 34.22 10.93
N VAL A 148 4.51 33.11 10.85
CA VAL A 148 5.93 33.05 10.52
C VAL A 148 6.10 32.15 9.31
N ALA A 149 6.59 32.73 8.23
CA ALA A 149 6.93 32.00 7.00
C ALA A 149 8.38 31.51 7.03
N ASP A 150 8.61 30.32 6.52
CA ASP A 150 9.96 29.80 6.35
C ASP A 150 10.69 30.55 5.20
N PRO A 151 12.01 30.79 5.33
CA PRO A 151 12.73 31.58 4.34
C PRO A 151 12.99 30.86 3.00
N VAL A 152 12.84 29.52 2.94
CA VAL A 152 13.21 28.71 1.77
C VAL A 152 12.03 28.53 0.81
N PHE A 153 10.89 28.07 1.33
CA PHE A 153 9.68 27.77 0.57
C PHE A 153 8.55 28.79 0.80
N GLN A 154 8.72 29.73 1.73
CA GLN A 154 7.73 30.77 2.03
C GLN A 154 6.37 30.21 2.49
N TYR A 155 6.38 29.05 3.15
CA TYR A 155 5.21 28.47 3.79
C TYR A 155 5.18 28.80 5.28
N ASP A 156 3.98 28.98 5.82
CA ASP A 156 3.80 29.17 7.26
C ASP A 156 4.23 27.91 8.02
N VAL A 157 4.89 28.09 9.18
CA VAL A 157 5.36 27.00 10.06
C VAL A 157 4.25 25.97 10.37
N SER A 158 2.98 26.39 10.42
CA SER A 158 1.81 25.51 10.60
C SER A 158 1.74 24.38 9.59
N SER A 159 2.14 24.63 8.34
CA SER A 159 2.13 23.62 7.27
C SER A 159 3.10 22.48 7.58
N TYR A 160 4.20 22.77 8.27
CA TYR A 160 5.20 21.78 8.62
C TYR A 160 4.88 21.05 9.93
N VAL A 161 4.30 21.76 10.92
CA VAL A 161 3.94 21.15 12.21
C VAL A 161 2.71 20.26 12.08
N PHE A 162 1.67 20.72 11.36
CA PHE A 162 0.38 20.02 11.28
C PHE A 162 0.19 19.27 9.95
N GLY A 163 0.68 19.82 8.84
CA GLY A 163 0.50 19.24 7.51
C GLY A 163 1.51 18.16 7.15
N LEU A 164 2.81 18.45 7.27
CA LEU A 164 3.89 17.56 6.81
C LEU A 164 3.82 16.14 7.40
N PRO A 165 3.59 15.93 8.71
CA PRO A 165 3.44 14.58 9.26
C PRO A 165 2.27 13.83 8.62
N LEU A 166 1.14 14.52 8.42
CA LEU A 166 -0.06 13.94 7.82
C LEU A 166 0.17 13.59 6.34
N TYR A 167 0.80 14.47 5.55
CA TYR A 167 1.12 14.20 4.15
C TYR A 167 2.08 13.01 4.00
N ARG A 168 3.08 12.88 4.87
CA ARG A 168 4.00 11.72 4.88
C ARG A 168 3.26 10.42 5.16
N LEU A 169 2.35 10.43 6.12
CA LEU A 169 1.52 9.27 6.44
C LEU A 169 0.63 8.87 5.26
N PHE A 170 0.01 9.83 4.56
CA PHE A 170 -0.79 9.55 3.36
C PHE A 170 0.04 8.99 2.21
N VAL A 171 1.23 9.53 1.95
CA VAL A 171 2.14 9.02 0.91
C VAL A 171 2.61 7.61 1.27
N SER A 172 3.01 7.36 2.52
CA SER A 172 3.40 6.04 3.02
C SER A 172 2.27 5.02 2.90
N TRP A 173 1.05 5.39 3.30
CA TRP A 173 -0.14 4.57 3.14
C TRP A 173 -0.45 4.30 1.66
N GLY A 174 -0.27 5.29 0.78
CA GLY A 174 -0.38 5.13 -0.67
C GLY A 174 0.60 4.10 -1.22
N PHE A 175 1.87 4.11 -0.77
CA PHE A 175 2.85 3.08 -1.14
C PHE A 175 2.40 1.70 -0.69
N GLN A 176 1.95 1.56 0.55
CA GLN A 176 1.42 0.30 1.07
C GLN A 176 0.27 -0.20 0.18
N LEU A 177 -0.72 0.65 -0.11
CA LEU A 177 -1.85 0.32 -0.96
C LEU A 177 -1.42 -0.18 -2.35
N VAL A 178 -0.52 0.54 -3.02
CA VAL A 178 -0.04 0.18 -4.36
C VAL A 178 0.80 -1.09 -4.34
N ILE A 179 1.69 -1.26 -3.35
CA ILE A 179 2.56 -2.44 -3.24
C ILE A 179 1.73 -3.69 -2.92
N PHE A 180 0.82 -3.63 -1.94
CA PHE A 180 -0.06 -4.75 -1.62
C PHE A 180 -0.96 -5.12 -2.81
N THR A 181 -1.53 -4.12 -3.48
CA THR A 181 -2.31 -4.36 -4.70
C THR A 181 -1.45 -5.01 -5.77
N SER A 182 -0.25 -4.50 -6.04
CA SER A 182 0.68 -5.06 -7.03
C SER A 182 1.04 -6.51 -6.72
N PHE A 183 1.30 -6.82 -5.45
CA PHE A 183 1.58 -8.19 -5.02
C PHE A 183 0.41 -9.15 -5.33
N ILE A 184 -0.82 -8.74 -5.02
CA ILE A 184 -2.02 -9.54 -5.31
C ILE A 184 -2.22 -9.71 -6.82
N ILE A 185 -2.01 -8.65 -7.61
CA ILE A 185 -2.15 -8.68 -9.07
C ILE A 185 -1.08 -9.57 -9.71
N ILE A 186 0.16 -9.52 -9.23
CA ILE A 186 1.23 -10.42 -9.68
C ILE A 186 0.87 -11.87 -9.37
N LEU A 187 0.42 -12.16 -8.14
CA LEU A 187 -0.03 -13.50 -7.76
C LEU A 187 -1.19 -13.98 -8.64
N PHE A 188 -2.14 -13.11 -8.95
CA PHE A 188 -3.23 -13.38 -9.88
C PHE A 188 -2.70 -13.70 -11.29
N PHE A 189 -1.74 -12.93 -11.82
CA PHE A 189 -1.16 -13.20 -13.13
C PHE A 189 -0.33 -14.49 -13.19
N ILE A 190 0.33 -14.87 -12.10
CA ILE A 190 1.00 -16.18 -11.98
C ILE A 190 -0.05 -17.29 -11.98
N ALA A 191 -1.09 -17.17 -11.14
CA ALA A 191 -2.14 -18.19 -11.00
C ALA A 191 -2.95 -18.40 -12.28
N THR A 192 -3.12 -17.35 -13.09
CA THR A 192 -3.84 -17.39 -14.38
C THR A 192 -2.94 -17.72 -15.57
N GLY A 193 -1.62 -17.74 -15.40
CA GLY A 193 -0.65 -17.99 -16.46
C GLY A 193 -0.39 -16.81 -17.39
N ALA A 194 -0.85 -15.60 -17.04
CA ALA A 194 -0.49 -14.36 -17.73
C ALA A 194 0.96 -13.94 -17.48
N LEU A 195 1.56 -14.44 -16.41
CA LEU A 195 2.99 -14.36 -16.10
C LEU A 195 3.53 -15.77 -15.92
N GLN A 196 4.35 -16.24 -16.86
CA GLN A 196 4.99 -17.56 -16.81
C GLN A 196 6.46 -17.43 -16.45
N LEU A 197 6.83 -18.06 -15.34
CA LEU A 197 8.21 -18.19 -14.89
C LEU A 197 8.74 -19.55 -15.38
N ARG A 198 9.45 -19.57 -16.51
CA ARG A 198 10.14 -20.76 -17.00
C ARG A 198 11.60 -20.75 -16.56
N GLN A 199 12.07 -21.87 -16.02
CA GLN A 199 13.45 -22.00 -15.57
C GLN A 199 14.39 -21.86 -16.78
N GLY A 200 15.37 -20.95 -16.71
CA GLY A 200 16.36 -20.71 -17.77
C GLY A 200 15.92 -19.79 -18.93
N ARG A 201 14.73 -19.17 -18.86
CA ARG A 201 14.28 -18.15 -19.83
C ARG A 201 13.83 -16.87 -19.12
N LEU A 202 13.85 -15.74 -19.81
CA LEU A 202 13.27 -14.49 -19.30
C LEU A 202 11.76 -14.69 -19.05
N PRO A 203 11.19 -14.09 -17.99
CA PRO A 203 9.75 -14.19 -17.72
C PRO A 203 8.91 -13.76 -18.92
N GLU A 204 8.04 -14.65 -19.39
CA GLU A 204 7.08 -14.33 -20.45
C GLU A 204 5.82 -13.76 -19.81
N VAL A 205 5.48 -12.53 -20.19
CA VAL A 205 4.35 -11.79 -19.63
C VAL A 205 3.45 -11.33 -20.76
N SER A 206 2.14 -11.52 -20.63
CA SER A 206 1.17 -11.09 -21.63
C SER A 206 1.20 -9.57 -21.82
N SER A 207 0.84 -9.09 -23.01
CA SER A 207 0.81 -7.64 -23.30
C SER A 207 -0.12 -6.88 -22.35
N GLY A 208 -1.28 -7.46 -22.02
CA GLY A 208 -2.22 -6.90 -21.04
C GLY A 208 -1.65 -6.84 -19.63
N ALA A 209 -0.98 -7.90 -19.17
CA ALA A 209 -0.33 -7.90 -17.85
C ALA A 209 0.83 -6.89 -17.79
N LYS A 210 1.63 -6.76 -18.84
CA LYS A 210 2.69 -5.72 -18.93
C LYS A 210 2.11 -4.31 -18.83
N ALA A 211 1.04 -4.02 -19.56
CA ALA A 211 0.36 -2.73 -19.51
C ALA A 211 -0.16 -2.44 -18.09
N HIS A 212 -0.82 -3.40 -17.45
CA HIS A 212 -1.38 -3.22 -16.12
C HIS A 212 -0.29 -3.02 -15.05
N LEU A 213 0.78 -3.81 -15.09
CA LEU A 213 1.94 -3.64 -14.20
C LEU A 213 2.65 -2.30 -14.44
N SER A 214 2.72 -1.82 -15.70
CA SER A 214 3.29 -0.50 -16.01
C SER A 214 2.47 0.63 -15.39
N VAL A 215 1.13 0.51 -15.37
CA VAL A 215 0.25 1.48 -14.68
C VAL A 215 0.50 1.48 -13.17
N LEU A 216 0.62 0.30 -12.54
CA LEU A 216 0.93 0.19 -11.10
C LEU A 216 2.31 0.80 -10.78
N LEU A 217 3.31 0.56 -11.62
CA LEU A 217 4.63 1.19 -11.48
C LEU A 217 4.56 2.71 -11.68
N ALA A 218 3.71 3.21 -12.57
CA ALA A 218 3.52 4.65 -12.72
C ALA A 218 2.93 5.28 -11.45
N PHE A 219 1.99 4.60 -10.76
CA PHE A 219 1.52 5.05 -9.44
C PHE A 219 2.64 5.11 -8.42
N VAL A 220 3.53 4.10 -8.37
CA VAL A 220 4.71 4.12 -7.49
C VAL A 220 5.62 5.31 -7.80
N ALA A 221 5.87 5.59 -9.08
CA ALA A 221 6.70 6.71 -9.50
C ALA A 221 6.08 8.07 -9.13
N VAL A 222 4.76 8.24 -9.28
CA VAL A 222 4.06 9.45 -8.81
C VAL A 222 4.14 9.60 -7.29
N LEU A 223 3.93 8.53 -6.53
CA LEU A 223 4.07 8.55 -5.07
C LEU A 223 5.52 8.88 -4.66
N LYS A 224 6.52 8.46 -5.43
CA LYS A 224 7.92 8.84 -5.19
C LYS A 224 8.19 10.31 -5.46
N ALA A 225 7.63 10.88 -6.53
CA ALA A 225 7.69 12.32 -6.76
C ALA A 225 7.07 13.10 -5.59
N LEU A 226 5.93 12.65 -5.06
CA LEU A 226 5.32 13.24 -3.86
C LEU A 226 6.23 13.08 -2.63
N ALA A 227 6.81 11.90 -2.42
CA ALA A 227 7.74 11.66 -1.31
C ALA A 227 8.95 12.61 -1.38
N TYR A 228 9.61 12.73 -2.54
CA TYR A 228 10.75 13.64 -2.70
C TYR A 228 10.36 15.11 -2.48
N ARG A 229 9.13 15.50 -2.84
CA ARG A 229 8.62 16.83 -2.51
C ARG A 229 8.51 17.02 -1.01
N LEU A 230 8.03 16.03 -0.26
CA LEU A 230 8.00 16.10 1.20
C LEU A 230 9.41 16.04 1.81
N ASP A 231 10.33 15.28 1.22
CA ASP A 231 11.74 15.22 1.65
C ASP A 231 12.44 16.56 1.47
N SER A 232 12.08 17.33 0.43
CA SER A 232 12.58 18.70 0.25
C SER A 232 12.17 19.62 1.41
N MET A 233 10.96 19.43 1.95
CA MET A 233 10.46 20.18 3.11
C MET A 233 11.13 19.74 4.41
N GLU A 234 11.54 18.47 4.50
CA GLU A 234 12.18 17.91 5.69
C GLU A 234 13.63 18.38 5.86
N LEU A 235 14.25 18.94 4.82
CA LEU A 235 15.55 19.59 4.93
C LEU A 235 15.56 20.70 6.00
N LEU A 236 14.42 21.34 6.27
CA LEU A 236 14.26 22.34 7.33
C LEU A 236 14.37 21.76 8.76
N TYR A 237 14.34 20.43 8.91
CA TYR A 237 14.52 19.71 10.17
C TYR A 237 15.89 19.00 10.25
N SER A 238 16.83 19.34 9.35
CA SER A 238 18.13 18.69 9.27
C SER A 238 18.98 18.93 10.54
N PRO A 239 19.43 17.87 11.24
CA PRO A 239 20.37 18.01 12.35
C PRO A 239 21.83 17.99 11.87
N ARG A 240 22.10 17.90 10.56
CA ARG A 240 23.42 17.64 9.98
C ARG A 240 24.32 18.89 9.98
N GLY A 241 23.72 20.06 10.11
CA GLY A 241 24.39 21.35 10.10
C GLY A 241 25.10 21.69 11.40
N LYS A 242 25.84 22.81 11.37
CA LYS A 242 26.35 23.47 12.58
C LYS A 242 25.21 24.02 13.46
N VAL A 243 24.05 24.27 12.86
CA VAL A 243 22.82 24.71 13.51
C VAL A 243 21.69 23.78 13.05
N PHE A 244 20.74 23.52 13.93
CA PHE A 244 19.54 22.75 13.60
C PHE A 244 18.72 23.48 12.54
N GLY A 245 18.43 22.79 11.43
CA GLY A 245 17.70 23.33 10.29
C GLY A 245 18.48 23.23 8.98
N ALA A 246 17.87 23.69 7.88
CA ALA A 246 18.46 23.58 6.55
C ALA A 246 19.78 24.36 6.48
N SER A 247 20.87 23.65 6.24
CA SER A 247 22.19 24.25 6.04
C SER A 247 22.37 24.76 4.61
N TYR A 248 23.41 25.58 4.38
CA TYR A 248 23.75 26.05 3.03
C TYR A 248 23.87 24.89 2.03
N THR A 249 24.53 23.79 2.43
CA THR A 249 24.66 22.58 1.61
C THR A 249 23.30 21.91 1.33
N ASP A 250 22.39 21.90 2.29
CA ASP A 250 21.05 21.31 2.11
C ASP A 250 20.25 22.09 1.05
N VAL A 251 20.30 23.43 1.11
CA VAL A 251 19.58 24.30 0.19
C VAL A 251 20.22 24.34 -1.20
N VAL A 252 21.55 24.37 -1.28
CA VAL A 252 22.27 24.58 -2.56
C VAL A 252 22.56 23.26 -3.28
N ALA A 253 22.76 22.14 -2.58
CA ALA A 253 23.08 20.86 -3.19
C ALA A 253 21.90 19.86 -3.13
N HIS A 254 21.36 19.60 -1.93
CA HIS A 254 20.34 18.55 -1.76
C HIS A 254 18.98 18.94 -2.34
N LEU A 255 18.53 20.19 -2.17
CA LEU A 255 17.24 20.65 -2.69
C LEU A 255 17.17 20.56 -4.23
N PRO A 256 18.17 21.02 -5.02
CA PRO A 256 18.20 20.78 -6.47
C PRO A 256 18.21 19.30 -6.85
N ALA A 257 18.93 18.46 -6.10
CA ALA A 257 18.95 17.02 -6.36
C ALA A 257 17.59 16.35 -6.14
N LEU A 258 16.87 16.74 -5.08
CA LEU A 258 15.49 16.29 -4.84
C LEU A 258 14.53 16.79 -5.94
N ASN A 259 14.66 18.05 -6.38
CA ASN A 259 13.87 18.58 -7.48
C ASN A 259 14.11 17.81 -8.79
N LEU A 260 15.37 17.44 -9.08
CA LEU A 260 15.70 16.59 -10.21
C LEU A 260 15.05 15.20 -10.09
N LEU A 261 15.09 14.58 -8.90
CA LEU A 261 14.44 13.30 -8.65
C LEU A 261 12.92 13.36 -8.84
N ILE A 262 12.26 14.44 -8.43
CA ILE A 262 10.83 14.69 -8.69
C ILE A 262 10.57 14.66 -10.21
N LEU A 263 11.35 15.40 -10.98
CA LEU A 263 11.21 15.46 -12.45
C LEU A 263 11.43 14.09 -13.09
N ILE A 264 12.48 13.37 -12.69
CA ILE A 264 12.79 12.04 -13.20
C ILE A 264 11.67 11.04 -12.87
N SER A 265 11.13 11.08 -11.64
CA SER A 265 10.02 10.21 -11.24
C SER A 265 8.75 10.51 -12.04
N LEU A 266 8.39 11.78 -12.25
CA LEU A 266 7.25 12.15 -13.06
C LEU A 266 7.44 11.76 -14.54
N PHE A 267 8.64 11.99 -15.08
CA PHE A 267 8.97 11.59 -16.44
C PHE A 267 8.92 10.06 -16.60
N GLY A 268 9.45 9.31 -15.62
CA GLY A 268 9.35 7.85 -15.57
C GLY A 268 7.90 7.37 -15.52
N ALA A 269 7.03 8.02 -14.74
CA ALA A 269 5.60 7.71 -14.72
C ALA A 269 4.95 7.90 -16.10
N ILE A 270 5.24 9.02 -16.79
CA ILE A 270 4.74 9.29 -18.13
C ILE A 270 5.25 8.24 -19.12
N LEU A 271 6.54 7.90 -19.09
CA LEU A 271 7.11 6.88 -19.96
C LEU A 271 6.47 5.51 -19.76
N LEU A 272 6.22 5.11 -18.51
CA LEU A 272 5.54 3.86 -18.17
C LEU A 272 4.11 3.83 -18.73
N LEU A 273 3.37 4.94 -18.64
CA LEU A 273 2.03 5.06 -19.21
C LEU A 273 2.04 5.05 -20.74
N VAL A 274 3.01 5.71 -21.39
CA VAL A 274 3.17 5.69 -22.85
C VAL A 274 3.56 4.29 -23.34
N ASN A 275 4.35 3.55 -22.55
CA ASN A 275 4.77 2.19 -22.88
C ASN A 275 3.60 1.19 -22.90
N ILE A 276 2.43 1.51 -22.34
CA ILE A 276 1.21 0.67 -22.45
C ILE A 276 0.90 0.33 -23.93
N LYS A 277 1.20 1.24 -24.87
CA LYS A 277 0.99 1.03 -26.31
C LYS A 277 2.14 0.30 -27.01
N ARG A 278 3.32 0.17 -26.40
CA ARG A 278 4.52 -0.44 -27.00
C ARG A 278 4.82 -1.79 -26.35
N ARG A 279 5.00 -2.85 -27.15
CA ARG A 279 5.06 -4.26 -26.68
C ARG A 279 6.37 -4.66 -25.94
N GLY A 280 7.27 -3.70 -25.62
CA GLY A 280 8.61 -3.96 -25.11
C GLY A 280 8.80 -3.73 -23.60
N TRP A 281 9.75 -4.45 -22.99
CA TRP A 281 10.19 -4.28 -21.59
C TRP A 281 11.33 -3.26 -21.41
N LEU A 282 11.93 -2.80 -22.52
CA LEU A 282 13.07 -1.89 -22.51
C LEU A 282 12.74 -0.55 -21.81
N LEU A 283 11.56 0.03 -22.07
CA LEU A 283 11.19 1.33 -21.49
C LEU A 283 10.91 1.27 -19.98
N PRO A 284 10.15 0.30 -19.45
CA PRO A 284 9.99 0.14 -18.00
C PRO A 284 11.30 -0.16 -17.28
N ALA A 285 12.12 -1.06 -17.84
CA ALA A 285 13.40 -1.42 -17.24
C ALA A 285 14.36 -0.23 -17.21
N THR A 286 14.49 0.52 -18.30
CA THR A 286 15.35 1.72 -18.35
C THR A 286 14.85 2.83 -17.42
N ALA A 287 13.54 3.06 -17.35
CA ALA A 287 12.98 4.05 -16.43
C ALA A 287 13.25 3.69 -14.96
N ILE A 288 13.07 2.42 -14.58
CA ILE A 288 13.34 1.94 -13.22
C ILE A 288 14.85 1.97 -12.92
N SER A 289 15.69 1.48 -13.84
CA SER A 289 17.14 1.45 -13.66
C SER A 289 17.73 2.85 -13.55
N LEU A 290 17.30 3.79 -14.40
CA LEU A 290 17.73 5.18 -14.33
C LEU A 290 17.29 5.82 -13.01
N TRP A 291 16.03 5.61 -12.61
CA TRP A 291 15.51 6.15 -11.37
C TRP A 291 16.22 5.60 -10.14
N LEU A 292 16.47 4.29 -10.08
CA LEU A 292 17.23 3.65 -8.99
C LEU A 292 18.68 4.14 -8.96
N ALA A 293 19.35 4.22 -10.11
CA ALA A 293 20.73 4.68 -10.19
C ALA A 293 20.87 6.12 -9.65
N VAL A 294 20.00 7.03 -10.08
CA VAL A 294 20.01 8.42 -9.60
C VAL A 294 19.64 8.49 -8.12
N SER A 295 18.69 7.69 -7.65
CA SER A 295 18.31 7.67 -6.23
C SER A 295 19.43 7.14 -5.32
N ILE A 296 20.29 6.22 -5.79
CA ILE A 296 21.43 5.71 -5.02
C ILE A 296 22.59 6.72 -5.03
N ILE A 297 22.77 7.47 -6.11
CA ILE A 297 23.82 8.48 -6.20
C ILE A 297 23.47 9.71 -5.34
N VAL A 298 22.18 10.06 -5.28
CA VAL A 298 21.69 11.24 -4.54
C VAL A 298 21.39 10.94 -3.07
N GLY A 299 21.02 9.70 -2.75
CA GLY A 299 20.67 9.25 -1.38
C GLY A 299 21.89 8.88 -0.55
#